data_AF-A0A538DUM2-F1
#
_entry.id   AF-A0A538DUM2-F1
#
_cell.length_a   1.000
_cell.length_b   1.000
_cell.length_c   1.000
_cell.angle_alpha   90.00
_cell.angle_beta   90.00
_cell.angle_gamma   90.00
#
_symmetry.space_group_name_H-M   'P 1'
#
loop_
_entity.id
_entity.type
_entity.pdbx_description
1 polymer ?
#
loop_
_entity_poly.entity_id
_entity_poly.type
_entity_poly.pdbx_seq_one_letter_code
_entity_poly.pdbx_strand_id
1 'polypeptide(L)'
;MKTGLFLAVLAMAAVGAMALAGAGSAAKPSSSGVTAVPRAASNHFGARLVRQVGARNYAGPNCPGRGWNCTTATRVLQIATGGGQNVATCTGGTLVILAPNTTCTFTQSGSVNTATCTERSTDPAAVQDCMITQTGTQNYAFVNQSINQSDTSPASPQSGLQTAEVAQGPAAGGSTSANELHLNQAANQSLKLGNPQTQDAHQAAVVSQTATGTGYNLSQVNQTQLQKASGGTTQLQNATYDQSADCDFGFPHAPNECATVSQFGDTGTNQNHFVQSINQDANTAAANATQTQGNSEGGIMGRVHQETTLGGTGTSSNGVNENKNQHESAPAGAIQTQNDPVSCCGFASQLGGTGNTENIGQSSSLAATQPDADQFSFLQGTSHSPDGSCVITQKAKINIDTTSNSDTESPCPFLTLTTFCTSVGGDASTQQVIGPGCEAVPADLNPPPECFECTFDGPLLAFLPRG
;
A
#
# COMPACT_ATOMS: atom_id res chain seq x y z
N MET A 1 -51.66 2.31 40.65
CA MET A 1 -53.13 2.11 40.52
C MET A 1 -53.66 2.90 39.33
N LYS A 2 -54.10 2.18 38.31
CA LYS A 2 -55.08 2.48 37.24
C LYS A 2 -54.58 1.96 35.88
N THR A 3 -55.12 0.78 35.60
CA THR A 3 -55.30 0.06 34.34
C THR A 3 -55.89 0.92 33.21
N GLY A 4 -55.60 0.53 31.97
CA GLY A 4 -56.30 1.02 30.78
C GLY A 4 -55.88 0.31 29.49
N LEU A 5 -56.35 -0.93 29.34
CA LEU A 5 -56.26 -1.79 28.14
C LEU A 5 -57.25 -1.28 27.05
N PHE A 6 -56.85 -1.25 25.78
CA PHE A 6 -57.79 -1.39 24.64
C PHE A 6 -57.13 -2.15 23.49
N LEU A 7 -57.71 -3.30 23.17
CA LEU A 7 -57.53 -4.07 21.94
C LEU A 7 -58.17 -3.33 20.75
N ALA A 8 -57.57 -3.46 19.56
CA ALA A 8 -58.32 -3.55 18.31
C ALA A 8 -57.60 -4.50 17.34
N VAL A 9 -58.24 -5.65 17.11
CA VAL A 9 -57.96 -6.59 16.02
C VAL A 9 -58.74 -6.12 14.79
N LEU A 10 -58.11 -6.04 13.63
CA LEU A 10 -58.82 -6.12 12.35
C LEU A 10 -57.98 -6.89 11.33
N ALA A 11 -58.66 -7.85 10.70
CA ALA A 11 -58.12 -8.84 9.78
C ALA A 11 -58.56 -8.55 8.33
N MET A 12 -57.82 -9.18 7.40
CA MET A 12 -58.17 -9.55 6.02
C MET A 12 -58.27 -8.44 4.95
N ALA A 13 -57.47 -8.58 3.88
CA ALA A 13 -57.97 -9.00 2.56
C ALA A 13 -56.82 -9.17 1.54
N ALA A 14 -56.76 -10.34 0.91
CA ALA A 14 -56.00 -10.62 -0.30
C ALA A 14 -56.97 -10.74 -1.47
N VAL A 15 -56.79 -9.96 -2.55
CA VAL A 15 -57.26 -10.12 -3.96
C VAL A 15 -56.53 -8.99 -4.73
N GLY A 16 -55.98 -9.09 -5.94
CA GLY A 16 -55.97 -10.08 -7.01
C GLY A 16 -55.30 -9.44 -8.24
N ALA A 17 -54.82 -10.29 -9.14
CA ALA A 17 -54.13 -9.94 -10.37
C ALA A 17 -55.00 -9.11 -11.35
N MET A 18 -54.37 -8.18 -12.08
CA MET A 18 -54.84 -7.73 -13.38
C MET A 18 -53.67 -7.70 -14.37
N ALA A 19 -53.79 -8.54 -15.38
CA ALA A 19 -52.97 -8.57 -16.58
C ALA A 19 -53.41 -7.45 -17.54
N LEU A 20 -52.45 -6.83 -18.22
CA LEU A 20 -52.66 -6.16 -19.50
C LEU A 20 -51.58 -6.65 -20.45
N ALA A 21 -52.00 -7.53 -21.36
CA ALA A 21 -51.26 -7.94 -22.53
C ALA A 21 -51.42 -6.88 -23.63
N GLY A 22 -50.30 -6.46 -24.23
CA GLY A 22 -50.24 -5.78 -25.52
C GLY A 22 -49.25 -6.53 -26.41
N ALA A 23 -49.77 -7.21 -27.41
CA ALA A 23 -49.03 -8.09 -28.31
C ALA A 23 -48.28 -7.32 -29.41
N GLY A 24 -47.07 -7.78 -29.73
CA GLY A 24 -46.35 -7.52 -30.97
C GLY A 24 -45.51 -8.75 -31.30
N SER A 25 -46.02 -9.59 -32.21
CA SER A 25 -45.46 -10.88 -32.61
C SER A 25 -44.14 -10.77 -33.38
N ALA A 26 -43.17 -11.67 -33.13
CA ALA A 26 -42.60 -12.54 -34.18
C ALA A 26 -41.51 -13.51 -33.63
N ALA A 27 -41.72 -14.79 -33.95
CA ALA A 27 -40.77 -15.92 -34.05
C ALA A 27 -40.16 -16.56 -32.77
N LYS A 28 -40.67 -17.77 -32.46
CA LYS A 28 -39.89 -18.84 -31.81
C LYS A 28 -38.77 -19.32 -32.75
N PRO A 29 -37.62 -19.71 -32.19
CA PRO A 29 -36.97 -20.94 -32.61
C PRO A 29 -36.92 -21.97 -31.47
N SER A 30 -37.28 -23.19 -31.88
CA SER A 30 -37.04 -24.50 -31.31
C SER A 30 -35.82 -24.64 -30.37
N SER A 31 -36.03 -25.42 -29.31
CA SER A 31 -35.03 -26.03 -28.44
C SER A 31 -33.94 -26.81 -29.19
N SER A 32 -32.68 -26.48 -28.91
CA SER A 32 -31.53 -27.40 -28.91
C SER A 32 -30.44 -26.77 -28.04
N GLY A 33 -29.93 -27.53 -27.07
CA GLY A 33 -29.12 -27.02 -25.97
C GLY A 33 -27.77 -26.44 -26.39
N VAL A 34 -27.46 -25.26 -25.84
CA VAL A 34 -26.19 -24.84 -25.24
C VAL A 34 -26.56 -23.65 -24.35
N THR A 35 -26.47 -23.80 -23.03
CA THR A 35 -26.60 -22.64 -22.13
C THR A 35 -25.38 -21.76 -22.37
N ALA A 36 -25.60 -20.65 -23.06
CA ALA A 36 -24.57 -19.69 -23.40
C ALA A 36 -23.91 -19.16 -22.12
N VAL A 37 -22.58 -19.31 -22.04
CA VAL A 37 -21.70 -18.52 -21.17
C VAL A 37 -22.10 -17.05 -21.33
N PRO A 38 -22.26 -16.26 -20.24
CA PRO A 38 -22.50 -14.84 -20.39
C PRO A 38 -21.33 -14.23 -21.19
N ARG A 39 -21.63 -13.77 -22.41
CA ARG A 39 -20.76 -12.87 -23.15
C ARG A 39 -20.64 -11.62 -22.28
N ALA A 40 -19.50 -11.43 -21.64
CA ALA A 40 -19.05 -10.09 -21.29
C ALA A 40 -19.02 -9.31 -22.61
N ALA A 41 -20.00 -8.42 -22.79
CA ALA A 41 -20.06 -7.53 -23.92
C ALA A 41 -18.88 -6.57 -23.81
N SER A 42 -17.77 -6.99 -24.42
CA SER A 42 -16.60 -6.16 -24.74
C SER A 42 -17.07 -4.97 -25.55
N ASN A 43 -17.12 -3.80 -24.92
CA ASN A 43 -16.89 -2.50 -25.52
C ASN A 43 -16.31 -1.63 -24.41
N HIS A 44 -15.16 -0.98 -24.67
CA HIS A 44 -14.32 -0.17 -23.76
C HIS A 44 -13.10 -0.84 -23.11
N PHE A 45 -12.46 -1.79 -23.79
CA PHE A 45 -11.02 -1.98 -23.60
C PHE A 45 -10.30 -1.00 -24.54
N GLY A 46 -9.59 -0.02 -23.97
CA GLY A 46 -8.77 0.90 -24.75
C GLY A 46 -7.82 0.15 -25.70
N ALA A 47 -7.42 0.80 -26.79
CA ALA A 47 -6.54 0.18 -27.78
C ALA A 47 -5.31 -0.47 -27.09
N ARG A 48 -5.06 -1.77 -27.37
CA ARG A 48 -3.87 -2.59 -27.01
C ARG A 48 -3.98 -3.61 -25.85
N LEU A 49 -5.16 -4.00 -25.36
CA LEU A 49 -5.29 -5.21 -24.52
C LEU A 49 -5.22 -6.48 -25.37
N VAL A 50 -4.36 -7.45 -25.03
CA VAL A 50 -4.33 -8.78 -25.68
C VAL A 50 -5.07 -9.82 -24.83
N ARG A 51 -6.01 -10.52 -25.45
CA ARG A 51 -6.75 -11.61 -24.81
C ARG A 51 -6.18 -12.97 -25.22
N GLN A 52 -5.82 -13.80 -24.25
CA GLN A 52 -5.36 -15.17 -24.45
C GLN A 52 -6.32 -16.16 -23.77
N VAL A 53 -6.71 -17.19 -24.51
CA VAL A 53 -7.54 -18.30 -23.99
C VAL A 53 -6.90 -19.61 -24.40
N GLY A 54 -6.78 -20.55 -23.47
CA GLY A 54 -6.21 -21.88 -23.71
C GLY A 54 -5.65 -22.48 -22.43
N ALA A 55 -5.18 -23.73 -22.46
CA ALA A 55 -4.65 -24.39 -21.26
C ALA A 55 -3.30 -23.81 -20.77
N ARG A 56 -2.57 -23.11 -21.64
CA ARG A 56 -1.25 -22.52 -21.34
C ARG A 56 -1.12 -21.17 -22.05
N ASN A 57 -1.21 -20.07 -21.31
CA ASN A 57 -1.08 -18.72 -21.86
C ASN A 57 0.18 -18.04 -21.31
N TYR A 58 0.97 -17.44 -22.19
CA TYR A 58 2.19 -16.72 -21.85
C TYR A 58 2.20 -15.32 -22.45
N ALA A 59 2.52 -14.32 -21.64
CA ALA A 59 2.79 -12.96 -22.07
C ALA A 59 4.20 -12.57 -21.60
N GLY A 60 5.09 -12.19 -22.51
CA GLY A 60 6.47 -11.82 -22.18
C GLY A 60 7.44 -12.05 -23.33
N PRO A 61 8.74 -11.76 -23.14
CA PRO A 61 9.72 -11.77 -24.23
C PRO A 61 10.05 -13.17 -24.74
N ASN A 62 10.06 -14.19 -23.87
CA ASN A 62 10.60 -15.52 -24.20
C ASN A 62 9.51 -16.59 -24.03
N CYS A 63 8.80 -16.88 -25.13
CA CYS A 63 7.77 -17.92 -25.15
C CYS A 63 8.35 -19.28 -24.67
N PRO A 64 7.75 -19.94 -23.67
CA PRO A 64 8.33 -21.15 -23.06
C PRO A 64 8.44 -22.36 -24.01
N GLY A 65 7.75 -22.34 -25.15
CA GLY A 65 7.89 -23.35 -26.20
C GLY A 65 6.55 -23.78 -26.79
N ARG A 66 6.59 -24.89 -27.54
CA ARG A 66 5.42 -25.41 -28.26
C ARG A 66 4.28 -25.75 -27.29
N GLY A 67 3.05 -25.37 -27.66
CA GLY A 67 1.84 -25.62 -26.87
C GLY A 67 1.43 -24.46 -25.94
N TRP A 68 2.17 -23.35 -25.96
CA TRP A 68 1.78 -22.11 -25.31
C TRP A 68 1.15 -21.13 -26.30
N ASN A 69 0.06 -20.48 -25.88
CA ASN A 69 -0.46 -19.30 -26.55
C ASN A 69 0.39 -18.11 -26.08
N CYS A 70 1.27 -17.60 -26.94
CA CYS A 70 2.28 -16.61 -26.58
C CYS A 70 1.98 -15.23 -27.17
N THR A 71 2.25 -14.18 -26.40
CA THR A 71 2.24 -12.78 -26.82
C THR A 71 3.37 -12.01 -26.13
N THR A 72 3.74 -10.85 -26.66
CA THR A 72 4.70 -9.93 -26.04
C THR A 72 4.02 -8.69 -25.44
N ALA A 73 2.68 -8.66 -25.43
CA ALA A 73 1.93 -7.53 -24.86
C ALA A 73 2.11 -7.44 -23.33
N THR A 74 2.18 -6.20 -22.82
CA THR A 74 2.29 -5.89 -21.39
C THR A 74 0.93 -5.68 -20.73
N ARG A 75 -0.13 -5.60 -21.53
CA ARG A 75 -1.53 -5.48 -21.09
C ARG A 75 -2.28 -6.71 -21.56
N VAL A 76 -2.52 -7.67 -20.67
CA VAL A 76 -3.10 -8.96 -21.05
C VAL A 76 -4.23 -9.42 -20.14
N LEU A 77 -5.26 -10.00 -20.77
CA LEU A 77 -6.28 -10.82 -20.14
C LEU A 77 -6.01 -12.28 -20.51
N GLN A 78 -5.65 -13.10 -19.54
CA GLN A 78 -5.34 -14.52 -19.74
C GLN A 78 -6.37 -15.40 -19.03
N ILE A 79 -7.03 -16.27 -19.79
CA ILE A 79 -8.03 -17.20 -19.27
C ILE A 79 -7.56 -18.62 -19.56
N ALA A 80 -7.12 -19.31 -18.51
CA ALA A 80 -6.68 -20.69 -18.59
C ALA A 80 -7.86 -21.65 -18.49
N THR A 81 -7.96 -22.59 -19.43
CA THR A 81 -8.99 -23.63 -19.41
C THR A 81 -8.50 -24.88 -18.67
N GLY A 82 -9.38 -25.52 -17.89
CA GLY A 82 -9.23 -26.89 -17.38
C GLY A 82 -7.88 -27.21 -16.73
N GLY A 83 -7.68 -26.81 -15.47
CA GLY A 83 -6.41 -27.07 -14.77
C GLY A 83 -5.20 -26.29 -15.32
N GLY A 84 -5.42 -25.41 -16.29
CA GLY A 84 -4.38 -24.72 -17.04
C GLY A 84 -3.68 -23.60 -16.25
N GLN A 85 -2.64 -23.04 -16.89
CA GLN A 85 -1.80 -22.00 -16.30
C GLN A 85 -1.67 -20.74 -17.15
N ASN A 86 -1.55 -19.62 -16.47
CA ASN A 86 -1.24 -18.31 -17.05
C ASN A 86 0.09 -17.81 -16.50
N VAL A 87 0.94 -17.31 -17.39
CA VAL A 87 2.21 -16.68 -17.03
C VAL A 87 2.30 -15.34 -17.74
N ALA A 88 2.61 -14.29 -17.00
CA ALA A 88 2.84 -12.95 -17.54
C ALA A 88 4.13 -12.37 -16.97
N THR A 89 4.96 -11.80 -17.83
CA THR A 89 6.22 -11.16 -17.48
C THR A 89 6.34 -9.85 -18.25
N CYS A 90 6.36 -8.75 -17.52
CA CYS A 90 6.60 -7.41 -18.05
C CYS A 90 7.96 -6.94 -17.57
N THR A 91 8.81 -6.56 -18.51
CA THR A 91 10.13 -5.97 -18.25
C THR A 91 10.25 -4.68 -19.06
N GLY A 92 10.35 -3.54 -18.39
CA GLY A 92 10.48 -2.23 -19.02
C GLY A 92 10.12 -1.12 -18.04
N GLY A 93 10.82 0.02 -18.09
CA GLY A 93 10.54 1.14 -17.18
C GLY A 93 11.00 2.49 -17.70
N THR A 94 11.19 2.64 -19.01
CA THR A 94 11.49 3.95 -19.61
C THR A 94 10.20 4.68 -19.91
N LEU A 95 9.55 5.22 -18.88
CA LEU A 95 8.43 6.13 -19.05
C LEU A 95 8.98 7.55 -19.23
N VAL A 96 9.06 7.98 -20.49
CA VAL A 96 8.91 9.39 -20.83
C VAL A 96 7.42 9.68 -20.79
N ILE A 97 7.03 10.82 -20.19
CA ILE A 97 5.66 11.35 -19.97
C ILE A 97 4.75 11.37 -21.25
N LEU A 98 5.24 10.92 -22.40
CA LEU A 98 4.56 10.99 -23.70
C LEU A 98 4.07 9.64 -24.26
N ALA A 99 4.16 8.52 -23.54
CA ALA A 99 3.73 7.22 -24.05
C ALA A 99 2.68 6.53 -23.14
N PRO A 100 1.38 6.57 -23.47
CA PRO A 100 0.30 5.93 -22.68
C PRO A 100 0.24 4.39 -22.83
N ASN A 101 1.39 3.72 -22.98
CA ASN A 101 1.43 2.35 -23.50
C ASN A 101 2.47 1.40 -22.89
N THR A 102 3.05 1.72 -21.74
CA THR A 102 4.06 0.85 -21.08
C THR A 102 3.68 0.39 -19.66
N THR A 103 2.43 0.56 -19.24
CA THR A 103 1.92 -0.01 -17.98
C THR A 103 1.85 -1.53 -18.04
N CYS A 104 2.35 -2.20 -17.00
CA CYS A 104 2.27 -3.64 -16.84
C CYS A 104 0.91 -3.97 -16.19
N THR A 105 -0.06 -4.43 -16.98
CA THR A 105 -1.41 -4.74 -16.50
C THR A 105 -1.79 -6.18 -16.82
N PHE A 106 -1.99 -6.99 -15.80
CA PHE A 106 -2.28 -8.42 -15.93
C PHE A 106 -3.59 -8.79 -15.26
N THR A 107 -4.51 -9.40 -16.01
CA THR A 107 -5.70 -10.05 -15.46
C THR A 107 -5.64 -11.52 -15.82
N GLN A 108 -5.52 -12.39 -14.82
CA GLN A 108 -5.35 -13.83 -15.01
C GLN A 108 -6.47 -14.61 -14.30
N SER A 109 -7.04 -15.59 -14.99
CA SER A 109 -8.00 -16.53 -14.43
C SER A 109 -7.63 -17.95 -14.82
N GLY A 110 -7.47 -18.86 -13.86
CA GLY A 110 -6.92 -20.19 -14.10
C GLY A 110 -6.66 -20.97 -12.83
N SER A 111 -6.12 -22.19 -12.93
CA SER A 111 -5.71 -22.93 -11.72
C SER A 111 -4.41 -22.36 -11.15
N VAL A 112 -3.44 -22.07 -12.01
CA VAL A 112 -2.15 -21.49 -11.63
C VAL A 112 -1.93 -20.19 -12.39
N ASN A 113 -1.74 -19.10 -11.68
CA ASN A 113 -1.45 -17.78 -12.25
C ASN A 113 -0.12 -17.28 -11.72
N THR A 114 0.76 -16.86 -12.61
CA THR A 114 2.04 -16.23 -12.26
C THR A 114 2.19 -14.93 -13.02
N ALA A 115 2.45 -13.85 -12.29
CA ALA A 115 2.66 -12.52 -12.84
C ALA A 115 3.95 -11.93 -12.28
N THR A 116 4.82 -11.46 -13.16
CA THR A 116 6.07 -10.78 -12.82
C THR A 116 6.12 -9.44 -13.51
N CYS A 117 6.31 -8.40 -12.71
CA CYS A 117 6.33 -7.01 -13.11
C CYS A 117 7.67 -6.42 -12.67
N THR A 118 8.51 -6.02 -13.63
CA THR A 118 9.83 -5.46 -13.34
C THR A 118 10.03 -4.19 -14.13
N GLU A 119 9.98 -3.06 -13.43
CA GLU A 119 10.11 -1.73 -14.01
C GLU A 119 11.36 -1.06 -13.46
N ARG A 120 12.20 -0.53 -14.35
CA ARG A 120 13.44 0.17 -14.00
C ARG A 120 13.57 1.45 -14.79
N SER A 121 13.87 2.56 -14.11
CA SER A 121 14.07 3.86 -14.75
C SER A 121 15.28 4.58 -14.17
N THR A 122 15.90 5.39 -15.02
CA THR A 122 16.89 6.40 -14.64
C THR A 122 16.47 7.80 -15.12
N ASP A 123 15.26 7.94 -15.66
CA ASP A 123 14.71 9.22 -16.12
C ASP A 123 14.50 10.15 -14.93
N PRO A 124 14.87 11.45 -14.99
CA PRO A 124 14.63 12.41 -13.91
C PRO A 124 13.17 12.61 -13.49
N ALA A 125 12.20 12.23 -14.33
CA ALA A 125 10.77 12.26 -14.02
C ALA A 125 10.15 10.87 -14.29
N ALA A 126 10.56 9.89 -13.49
CA ALA A 126 10.20 8.49 -13.69
C ALA A 126 8.84 8.17 -13.05
N VAL A 127 7.97 7.53 -13.81
CA VAL A 127 6.74 6.90 -13.31
C VAL A 127 6.81 5.40 -13.57
N GLN A 128 6.35 4.59 -12.63
CA GLN A 128 6.28 3.13 -12.71
C GLN A 128 4.91 2.70 -12.17
N ASP A 129 4.19 1.87 -12.91
CA ASP A 129 2.83 1.48 -12.56
C ASP A 129 2.56 0.02 -12.94
N CYS A 130 2.21 -0.76 -11.91
CA CYS A 130 2.02 -2.18 -11.99
C CYS A 130 0.67 -2.62 -11.42
N MET A 131 -0.15 -3.27 -12.25
CA MET A 131 -1.46 -3.77 -11.85
C MET A 131 -1.60 -5.27 -12.13
N ILE A 132 -1.91 -6.05 -11.09
CA ILE A 132 -2.05 -7.50 -11.17
C ILE A 132 -3.38 -7.91 -10.53
N THR A 133 -4.22 -8.61 -11.31
CA THR A 133 -5.43 -9.26 -10.82
C THR A 133 -5.37 -10.75 -11.15
N GLN A 134 -5.46 -11.61 -10.15
CA GLN A 134 -5.40 -13.06 -10.34
C GLN A 134 -6.57 -13.77 -9.64
N THR A 135 -7.20 -14.71 -10.35
CA THR A 135 -8.22 -15.60 -9.81
C THR A 135 -7.86 -17.04 -10.07
N GLY A 136 -7.78 -17.85 -9.01
CA GLY A 136 -7.34 -19.23 -9.17
C GLY A 136 -7.16 -19.99 -7.88
N THR A 137 -6.68 -21.22 -8.02
CA THR A 137 -6.29 -22.04 -6.87
C THR A 137 -4.90 -21.66 -6.35
N GLN A 138 -4.02 -21.15 -7.22
CA GLN A 138 -2.69 -20.68 -6.88
C GLN A 138 -2.38 -19.40 -7.66
N ASN A 139 -2.07 -18.33 -6.94
CA ASN A 139 -1.82 -17.00 -7.48
C ASN A 139 -0.47 -16.50 -6.94
N TYR A 140 0.48 -16.25 -7.85
CA TYR A 140 1.81 -15.76 -7.54
C TYR A 140 2.05 -14.43 -8.24
N ALA A 141 2.40 -13.40 -7.48
CA ALA A 141 2.69 -12.06 -7.98
C ALA A 141 4.06 -11.59 -7.48
N PHE A 142 4.87 -11.08 -8.40
CA PHE A 142 6.20 -10.52 -8.11
C PHE A 142 6.28 -9.13 -8.73
N VAL A 143 6.44 -8.10 -7.90
CA VAL A 143 6.57 -6.70 -8.33
C VAL A 143 7.93 -6.17 -7.91
N ASN A 144 8.70 -5.66 -8.86
CA ASN A 144 10.01 -5.04 -8.64
C ASN A 144 10.08 -3.72 -9.40
N GLN A 145 9.94 -2.61 -8.69
CA GLN A 145 10.00 -1.27 -9.22
C GLN A 145 11.26 -0.58 -8.70
N SER A 146 12.08 -0.04 -9.59
CA SER A 146 13.32 0.65 -9.22
C SER A 146 13.55 1.93 -10.01
N ILE A 147 13.68 3.05 -9.31
CA ILE A 147 14.06 4.36 -9.88
C ILE A 147 15.46 4.70 -9.37
N ASN A 148 16.40 4.96 -10.28
CA ASN A 148 17.77 5.33 -9.95
C ASN A 148 18.14 6.61 -10.72
N GLN A 149 17.98 7.75 -10.08
CA GLN A 149 18.21 9.07 -10.66
C GLN A 149 19.52 9.66 -10.12
N SER A 150 20.35 10.15 -11.03
CA SER A 150 21.60 10.84 -10.71
C SER A 150 21.68 12.16 -11.46
N ASP A 151 22.71 12.96 -11.18
CA ASP A 151 22.96 14.23 -11.88
C ASP A 151 22.90 14.08 -13.41
N THR A 152 22.22 15.04 -14.04
CA THR A 152 22.27 15.29 -15.48
C THR A 152 22.94 16.65 -15.75
N SER A 153 23.41 16.87 -16.97
CA SER A 153 23.88 18.18 -17.44
C SER A 153 23.04 18.63 -18.63
N PRO A 154 22.19 19.68 -18.51
CA PRO A 154 21.99 20.52 -17.32
C PRO A 154 21.34 19.77 -16.15
N ALA A 155 21.54 20.28 -14.94
CA ALA A 155 20.93 19.73 -13.74
C ALA A 155 19.40 19.82 -13.84
N SER A 156 18.72 18.75 -13.44
CA SER A 156 17.27 18.63 -13.42
C SER A 156 16.82 18.16 -12.04
N PRO A 157 15.65 18.60 -11.54
CA PRO A 157 14.97 17.96 -10.43
C PRO A 157 14.78 16.46 -10.69
N GLN A 158 14.73 15.70 -9.60
CA GLN A 158 14.49 14.27 -9.60
C GLN A 158 13.14 14.00 -8.95
N SER A 159 12.20 13.46 -9.72
CA SER A 159 10.86 13.07 -9.27
C SER A 159 10.61 11.62 -9.66
N GLY A 160 10.17 10.81 -8.69
CA GLY A 160 9.91 9.40 -8.89
C GLY A 160 8.57 8.97 -8.30
N LEU A 161 7.74 8.29 -9.11
CA LEU A 161 6.48 7.71 -8.68
C LEU A 161 6.47 6.20 -8.96
N GLN A 162 6.16 5.39 -7.96
CA GLN A 162 6.00 3.94 -8.07
C GLN A 162 4.65 3.51 -7.49
N THR A 163 3.79 2.94 -8.32
CA THR A 163 2.47 2.43 -7.90
C THR A 163 2.36 0.95 -8.21
N ALA A 164 1.84 0.19 -7.25
CA ALA A 164 1.55 -1.22 -7.40
C ALA A 164 0.19 -1.58 -6.79
N GLU A 165 -0.69 -2.19 -7.60
CA GLU A 165 -1.98 -2.73 -7.16
C GLU A 165 -2.04 -4.22 -7.44
N VAL A 166 -2.29 -5.02 -6.40
CA VAL A 166 -2.36 -6.47 -6.51
C VAL A 166 -3.64 -6.99 -5.84
N ALA A 167 -4.49 -7.61 -6.64
CA ALA A 167 -5.70 -8.29 -6.21
C ALA A 167 -5.60 -9.79 -6.52
N GLN A 168 -5.66 -10.65 -5.50
CA GLN A 168 -5.62 -12.11 -5.66
C GLN A 168 -6.80 -12.77 -4.95
N GLY A 169 -7.46 -13.70 -5.63
CA GLY A 169 -8.65 -14.34 -5.08
C GLY A 169 -8.89 -15.76 -5.60
N PRO A 170 -9.90 -16.45 -5.04
CA PRO A 170 -10.26 -17.77 -5.51
C PRO A 170 -10.82 -17.73 -6.93
N ALA A 171 -10.74 -18.86 -7.63
CA ALA A 171 -11.55 -19.07 -8.82
C ALA A 171 -13.05 -18.96 -8.46
N ALA A 172 -13.88 -18.50 -9.39
CA ALA A 172 -15.33 -18.46 -9.18
C ALA A 172 -15.87 -19.84 -8.77
N GLY A 173 -16.51 -19.92 -7.60
CA GLY A 173 -17.01 -21.18 -7.02
C GLY A 173 -15.93 -22.12 -6.47
N GLY A 174 -14.67 -21.68 -6.36
CA GLY A 174 -13.57 -22.43 -5.78
C GLY A 174 -13.58 -22.42 -4.25
N SER A 175 -13.20 -23.55 -3.65
CA SER A 175 -13.23 -23.76 -2.20
C SER A 175 -11.92 -23.41 -1.48
N THR A 176 -10.80 -23.27 -2.19
CA THR A 176 -9.48 -22.95 -1.62
C THR A 176 -8.60 -22.20 -2.62
N SER A 177 -7.87 -21.18 -2.14
CA SER A 177 -6.84 -20.47 -2.90
C SER A 177 -5.59 -20.19 -2.07
N ALA A 178 -4.44 -20.28 -2.74
CA ALA A 178 -3.13 -19.86 -2.23
C ALA A 178 -2.70 -18.58 -2.94
N ASN A 179 -2.56 -17.50 -2.20
CA ASN A 179 -2.18 -16.19 -2.71
C ASN A 179 -0.83 -15.79 -2.14
N GLU A 180 0.11 -15.44 -3.01
CA GLU A 180 1.45 -15.03 -2.64
C GLU A 180 1.89 -13.81 -3.45
N LEU A 181 2.32 -12.78 -2.72
CA LEU A 181 2.85 -11.54 -3.26
C LEU A 181 4.20 -11.21 -2.65
N HIS A 182 5.17 -10.90 -3.53
CA HIS A 182 6.43 -10.26 -3.19
C HIS A 182 6.53 -8.92 -3.94
N LEU A 183 6.54 -7.81 -3.22
CA LEU A 183 6.57 -6.45 -3.75
C LEU A 183 7.80 -5.71 -3.21
N ASN A 184 8.58 -5.14 -4.12
CA ASN A 184 9.72 -4.29 -3.81
C ASN A 184 9.68 -3.01 -4.65
N GLN A 185 9.64 -1.87 -3.97
CA GLN A 185 9.74 -0.53 -4.53
C GLN A 185 10.98 0.16 -3.96
N ALA A 186 11.85 0.65 -4.84
CA ALA A 186 13.07 1.36 -4.46
C ALA A 186 13.26 2.63 -5.28
N ALA A 187 13.48 3.76 -4.61
CA ALA A 187 13.83 5.03 -5.23
C ALA A 187 15.17 5.53 -4.68
N ASN A 188 16.17 5.64 -5.57
CA ASN A 188 17.49 6.14 -5.27
C ASN A 188 17.73 7.43 -6.06
N GLN A 189 17.89 8.55 -5.37
CA GLN A 189 18.03 9.88 -5.95
C GLN A 189 19.32 10.53 -5.44
N SER A 190 20.16 11.01 -6.34
CA SER A 190 21.40 11.74 -5.99
C SER A 190 21.58 13.00 -6.84
N LEU A 191 21.74 14.15 -6.19
CA LEU A 191 22.08 15.43 -6.82
C LEU A 191 23.35 16.03 -6.21
N LYS A 192 24.31 16.38 -7.06
CA LYS A 192 25.54 17.13 -6.73
C LYS A 192 25.65 18.41 -7.54
N LEU A 193 24.94 18.50 -8.66
CA LEU A 193 24.86 19.67 -9.52
C LEU A 193 23.53 20.37 -9.31
N GLY A 194 23.44 21.60 -9.80
CA GLY A 194 22.22 22.40 -9.72
C GLY A 194 22.02 23.08 -8.36
N ASN A 195 21.18 24.10 -8.39
CA ASN A 195 20.74 24.84 -7.22
C ASN A 195 19.43 25.56 -7.59
N PRO A 196 18.26 25.16 -7.05
CA PRO A 196 18.07 24.16 -5.99
C PRO A 196 18.36 22.71 -6.43
N GLN A 197 18.63 21.85 -5.45
CA GLN A 197 18.71 20.39 -5.58
C GLN A 197 17.42 19.80 -5.02
N THR A 198 16.49 19.43 -5.89
CA THR A 198 15.15 18.92 -5.50
C THR A 198 15.01 17.45 -5.86
N GLN A 199 14.64 16.63 -4.87
CA GLN A 199 14.46 15.20 -4.96
C GLN A 199 13.15 14.83 -4.27
N ASP A 200 12.21 14.27 -5.00
CA ASP A 200 10.92 13.83 -4.47
C ASP A 200 10.64 12.40 -4.93
N ALA A 201 10.31 11.53 -3.99
CA ALA A 201 10.02 10.14 -4.25
C ALA A 201 8.74 9.72 -3.54
N HIS A 202 7.92 8.98 -4.27
CA HIS A 202 6.62 8.54 -3.83
C HIS A 202 6.35 7.09 -4.22
N GLN A 203 5.93 6.28 -3.25
CA GLN A 203 5.75 4.84 -3.38
C GLN A 203 4.40 4.44 -2.79
N ALA A 204 3.56 3.78 -3.58
CA ALA A 204 2.24 3.31 -3.16
C ALA A 204 2.06 1.82 -3.49
N ALA A 205 1.57 1.06 -2.52
CA ALA A 205 1.23 -0.34 -2.66
C ALA A 205 -0.16 -0.65 -2.10
N VAL A 206 -1.04 -1.22 -2.93
CA VAL A 206 -2.38 -1.66 -2.51
C VAL A 206 -2.51 -3.16 -2.76
N VAL A 207 -2.76 -3.90 -1.69
CA VAL A 207 -2.83 -5.36 -1.70
C VAL A 207 -4.18 -5.82 -1.19
N SER A 208 -4.89 -6.61 -1.99
CA SER A 208 -6.13 -7.28 -1.60
C SER A 208 -5.99 -8.77 -1.90
N GLN A 209 -6.05 -9.61 -0.85
CA GLN A 209 -5.97 -11.06 -1.01
C GLN A 209 -7.16 -11.73 -0.32
N THR A 210 -7.81 -12.64 -1.02
CA THR A 210 -8.93 -13.42 -0.47
C THR A 210 -8.63 -14.91 -0.63
N ALA A 211 -8.69 -15.65 0.48
CA ALA A 211 -8.55 -17.09 0.54
C ALA A 211 -9.78 -17.73 1.17
N THR A 212 -10.32 -18.75 0.51
CA THR A 212 -11.45 -19.56 1.03
C THR A 212 -10.97 -20.88 1.61
N GLY A 213 -11.80 -21.52 2.45
CA GLY A 213 -11.47 -22.78 3.11
C GLY A 213 -10.15 -22.71 3.88
N THR A 214 -9.28 -23.71 3.70
CA THR A 214 -7.95 -23.79 4.31
C THR A 214 -6.86 -23.12 3.46
N GLY A 215 -7.23 -22.19 2.57
CA GLY A 215 -6.30 -21.43 1.75
C GLY A 215 -5.38 -20.52 2.56
N TYR A 216 -4.49 -19.77 1.90
CA TYR A 216 -3.64 -18.80 2.58
C TYR A 216 -3.41 -17.55 1.74
N ASN A 217 -3.14 -16.45 2.46
CA ASN A 217 -2.68 -15.19 1.91
C ASN A 217 -1.31 -14.87 2.50
N LEU A 218 -0.34 -14.55 1.64
CA LEU A 218 0.98 -14.05 2.01
C LEU A 218 1.27 -12.79 1.21
N SER A 219 1.61 -11.71 1.92
CA SER A 219 2.13 -10.47 1.34
C SER A 219 3.46 -10.10 1.99
N GLN A 220 4.45 -9.80 1.15
CA GLN A 220 5.71 -9.18 1.54
C GLN A 220 5.86 -7.88 0.76
N VAL A 221 5.82 -6.75 1.46
CA VAL A 221 5.89 -5.40 0.86
C VAL A 221 7.11 -4.69 1.42
N ASN A 222 8.03 -4.32 0.53
CA ASN A 222 9.24 -3.57 0.86
C ASN A 222 9.25 -2.27 0.06
N GLN A 223 9.34 -1.15 0.76
CA GLN A 223 9.46 0.19 0.20
C GLN A 223 10.71 0.84 0.79
N THR A 224 11.50 1.48 -0.08
CA THR A 224 12.74 2.12 0.33
C THR A 224 13.00 3.37 -0.50
N GLN A 225 13.39 4.44 0.19
CA GLN A 225 13.86 5.68 -0.41
C GLN A 225 15.25 6.04 0.11
N LEU A 226 16.16 6.36 -0.82
CA LEU A 226 17.47 6.91 -0.54
C LEU A 226 17.67 8.18 -1.34
N GLN A 227 17.75 9.32 -0.65
CA GLN A 227 17.93 10.62 -1.25
C GLN A 227 19.22 11.27 -0.74
N LYS A 228 20.04 11.78 -1.66
CA LYS A 228 21.31 12.45 -1.34
C LYS A 228 21.48 13.74 -2.13
N ALA A 229 21.66 14.85 -1.43
CA ALA A 229 21.92 16.16 -2.04
C ALA A 229 23.25 16.72 -1.50
N SER A 230 24.15 17.14 -2.39
CA SER A 230 25.45 17.69 -1.98
C SER A 230 25.87 18.95 -2.74
N GLY A 231 26.44 19.93 -2.04
CA GLY A 231 27.12 21.10 -2.61
C GLY A 231 26.24 22.29 -3.01
N GLY A 232 24.94 22.09 -3.26
CA GLY A 232 23.98 23.19 -3.46
C GLY A 232 23.79 24.04 -2.21
N THR A 233 23.30 25.28 -2.37
CA THR A 233 22.86 26.11 -1.22
C THR A 233 21.43 25.82 -0.82
N THR A 234 20.62 25.26 -1.72
CA THR A 234 19.24 24.86 -1.45
C THR A 234 19.08 23.38 -1.77
N GLN A 235 18.72 22.59 -0.77
CA GLN A 235 18.58 21.13 -0.85
C GLN A 235 17.22 20.73 -0.28
N LEU A 236 16.41 20.07 -1.10
CA LEU A 236 15.02 19.73 -0.81
C LEU A 236 14.81 18.24 -1.11
N GLN A 237 14.47 17.46 -0.09
CA GLN A 237 14.28 16.01 -0.18
C GLN A 237 12.90 15.67 0.38
N ASN A 238 11.95 15.27 -0.46
CA ASN A 238 10.53 15.11 -0.09
C ASN A 238 9.92 16.35 0.61
N ALA A 239 10.48 17.53 0.32
CA ALA A 239 10.06 18.78 0.93
C ALA A 239 8.89 19.44 0.18
N THR A 240 8.51 18.88 -0.98
CA THR A 240 7.36 19.37 -1.74
C THR A 240 6.07 18.78 -1.20
N TYR A 241 5.05 19.62 -1.08
CA TYR A 241 3.67 19.19 -0.89
C TYR A 241 3.15 18.72 -2.26
N ASP A 242 3.48 17.48 -2.62
CA ASP A 242 2.92 16.80 -3.78
C ASP A 242 1.96 15.71 -3.29
N GLN A 243 0.72 15.72 -3.81
CA GLN A 243 -0.32 14.76 -3.45
C GLN A 243 -0.12 13.38 -4.08
N SER A 244 1.06 13.06 -4.60
CA SER A 244 1.28 11.85 -5.39
C SER A 244 2.06 10.73 -4.67
N ALA A 245 1.58 10.27 -3.51
CA ALA A 245 1.32 8.84 -3.21
C ALA A 245 0.28 8.76 -2.08
N ASP A 246 -0.79 7.99 -2.27
CA ASP A 246 -1.87 7.94 -1.29
C ASP A 246 -2.42 6.51 -1.10
N CYS A 247 -2.69 6.15 0.15
CA CYS A 247 -3.51 4.98 0.52
C CYS A 247 -4.68 5.32 1.48
N ASP A 248 -5.17 6.56 1.41
CA ASP A 248 -6.43 7.26 1.80
C ASP A 248 -7.36 6.64 2.88
N PHE A 249 -8.07 7.34 3.79
CA PHE A 249 -7.90 8.64 4.47
C PHE A 249 -7.43 8.35 5.92
N GLY A 250 -6.52 9.18 6.45
CA GLY A 250 -5.89 9.12 7.78
C GLY A 250 -4.51 9.78 7.70
N PHE A 251 -3.94 10.29 8.81
CA PHE A 251 -2.61 10.93 8.79
C PHE A 251 -1.49 9.89 8.68
N PRO A 252 -0.46 10.07 7.81
CA PRO A 252 -0.21 11.22 6.92
C PRO A 252 -1.04 11.27 5.62
N HIS A 253 -1.33 12.48 5.12
CA HIS A 253 -2.04 12.71 3.86
C HIS A 253 -1.03 12.99 2.75
N ALA A 254 -0.90 12.11 1.75
CA ALA A 254 0.21 12.09 0.78
C ALA A 254 1.59 11.61 1.33
N PRO A 255 1.63 10.46 2.03
CA PRO A 255 2.88 9.83 2.44
C PRO A 255 3.88 9.65 1.29
N ASN A 256 5.18 9.74 1.59
CA ASN A 256 6.23 9.38 0.64
C ASN A 256 6.28 7.87 0.42
N GLU A 257 6.10 7.09 1.47
CA GLU A 257 5.96 5.64 1.39
C GLU A 257 4.62 5.22 2.00
N CYS A 258 3.84 4.49 1.21
CA CYS A 258 2.50 4.07 1.60
C CYS A 258 2.19 2.64 1.20
N ALA A 259 1.65 1.84 2.12
CA ALA A 259 1.02 0.59 1.75
C ALA A 259 -0.23 0.25 2.56
N THR A 260 -1.22 -0.26 1.85
CA THR A 260 -2.45 -0.83 2.42
C THR A 260 -2.57 -2.30 2.05
N VAL A 261 -2.67 -3.15 3.07
CA VAL A 261 -2.85 -4.60 2.94
C VAL A 261 -4.19 -5.00 3.54
N SER A 262 -5.05 -5.61 2.72
CA SER A 262 -6.30 -6.22 3.12
C SER A 262 -6.27 -7.71 2.78
N GLN A 263 -6.43 -8.56 3.79
CA GLN A 263 -6.46 -10.01 3.63
C GLN A 263 -7.71 -10.59 4.28
N PHE A 264 -8.42 -11.46 3.56
CA PHE A 264 -9.49 -12.27 4.11
C PHE A 264 -9.14 -13.75 3.97
N GLY A 265 -9.23 -14.51 5.05
CA GLY A 265 -9.02 -15.95 5.06
C GLY A 265 -10.14 -16.66 5.82
N ASP A 266 -10.84 -17.62 5.23
CA ASP A 266 -11.96 -18.30 5.91
C ASP A 266 -11.54 -19.09 7.17
N THR A 267 -10.98 -20.30 6.99
CA THR A 267 -10.34 -21.08 8.07
C THR A 267 -8.83 -21.17 7.88
N GLY A 268 -8.33 -20.38 6.93
CA GLY A 268 -6.96 -20.33 6.47
C GLY A 268 -6.10 -19.34 7.24
N THR A 269 -4.95 -19.02 6.65
CA THR A 269 -3.96 -18.12 7.28
C THR A 269 -3.75 -16.84 6.48
N ASN A 270 -3.73 -15.70 7.16
CA ASN A 270 -3.31 -14.42 6.63
C ASN A 270 -1.92 -14.07 7.19
N GLN A 271 -0.96 -13.77 6.31
CA GLN A 271 0.39 -13.38 6.70
C GLN A 271 0.79 -12.11 5.95
N ASN A 272 1.21 -11.10 6.70
CA ASN A 272 1.74 -9.86 6.16
C ASN A 272 3.12 -9.56 6.77
N HIS A 273 4.07 -9.22 5.91
CA HIS A 273 5.33 -8.62 6.31
C HIS A 273 5.56 -7.31 5.56
N PHE A 274 5.90 -6.29 6.32
CA PHE A 274 6.04 -4.93 5.82
C PHE A 274 7.36 -4.30 6.28
N VAL A 275 8.08 -3.71 5.33
CA VAL A 275 9.28 -2.94 5.60
C VAL A 275 9.24 -1.65 4.80
N GLN A 276 9.30 -0.52 5.49
CA GLN A 276 9.38 0.82 4.92
C GLN A 276 10.61 1.55 5.45
N SER A 277 11.33 2.26 4.58
CA SER A 277 12.47 3.03 5.04
C SER A 277 12.83 4.23 4.17
N ILE A 278 12.80 5.41 4.80
CA ILE A 278 13.27 6.67 4.21
C ILE A 278 14.64 7.03 4.78
N ASN A 279 15.63 7.23 3.91
CA ASN A 279 16.96 7.72 4.27
C ASN A 279 17.32 8.95 3.44
N GLN A 280 17.51 10.08 4.12
CA GLN A 280 17.79 11.37 3.51
C GLN A 280 19.08 11.96 4.08
N ASP A 281 19.96 12.41 3.19
CA ASP A 281 21.23 13.04 3.53
C ASP A 281 21.43 14.30 2.67
N ALA A 282 21.58 15.43 3.34
CA ALA A 282 21.77 16.74 2.74
C ALA A 282 23.06 17.35 3.32
N ASN A 283 24.05 17.61 2.47
CA ASN A 283 25.34 18.14 2.91
C ASN A 283 25.88 19.26 2.02
N THR A 284 26.40 20.33 2.61
CA THR A 284 27.02 21.41 1.85
C THR A 284 28.11 22.12 2.64
N ALA A 285 29.06 22.72 1.92
CA ALA A 285 30.07 23.61 2.48
C ALA A 285 29.78 25.09 2.13
N ALA A 286 28.68 25.35 1.41
CA ALA A 286 28.28 26.69 1.06
C ALA A 286 27.69 27.42 2.28
N ALA A 287 28.04 28.69 2.44
CA ALA A 287 27.46 29.54 3.48
C ALA A 287 25.97 29.83 3.19
N ASN A 288 25.19 30.08 4.25
CA ASN A 288 23.77 30.44 4.17
C ASN A 288 22.93 29.41 3.40
N ALA A 289 23.16 28.12 3.65
CA ALA A 289 22.40 27.06 3.02
C ALA A 289 20.99 26.93 3.64
N THR A 290 20.05 26.45 2.85
CA THR A 290 18.73 25.99 3.27
C THR A 290 18.62 24.51 2.94
N GLN A 291 18.41 23.69 3.96
CA GLN A 291 18.21 22.25 3.84
C GLN A 291 16.83 21.91 4.40
N THR A 292 16.09 21.09 3.68
CA THR A 292 14.79 20.60 4.13
C THR A 292 14.61 19.15 3.73
N GLN A 293 14.29 18.32 4.74
CA GLN A 293 14.05 16.90 4.63
C GLN A 293 12.65 16.56 5.12
N GLY A 294 11.82 16.12 4.18
CA GLY A 294 10.43 15.74 4.38
C GLY A 294 9.49 16.91 4.69
N ASN A 295 8.26 16.57 5.07
CA ASN A 295 7.22 17.55 5.41
C ASN A 295 6.16 16.94 6.36
N SER A 296 5.28 17.77 6.92
CA SER A 296 4.29 17.30 7.91
C SER A 296 3.19 16.41 7.33
N GLU A 297 2.95 16.48 6.03
CA GLU A 297 1.95 15.67 5.31
C GLU A 297 2.57 14.40 4.70
N GLY A 298 3.90 14.32 4.61
CA GLY A 298 4.64 13.22 3.99
C GLY A 298 4.96 12.07 4.94
N GLY A 299 6.15 11.48 4.79
CA GLY A 299 6.65 10.42 5.66
C GLY A 299 6.18 9.01 5.27
N ILE A 300 5.95 8.19 6.29
CA ILE A 300 5.73 6.74 6.17
C ILE A 300 4.34 6.38 6.71
N MET A 301 3.56 5.64 5.92
CA MET A 301 2.25 5.11 6.31
C MET A 301 2.07 3.62 5.95
N GLY A 302 1.80 2.81 6.97
CA GLY A 302 1.33 1.44 6.81
C GLY A 302 -0.12 1.29 7.24
N ARG A 303 -0.91 0.49 6.51
CA ARG A 303 -2.24 0.04 6.92
C ARG A 303 -2.41 -1.45 6.68
N VAL A 304 -2.87 -2.17 7.69
CA VAL A 304 -3.07 -3.61 7.61
C VAL A 304 -4.43 -3.97 8.17
N HIS A 305 -5.17 -4.81 7.44
CA HIS A 305 -6.39 -5.43 7.90
C HIS A 305 -6.44 -6.88 7.48
N GLN A 306 -6.49 -7.78 8.46
CA GLN A 306 -6.55 -9.21 8.25
C GLN A 306 -7.78 -9.78 8.96
N GLU A 307 -8.75 -10.24 8.19
CA GLU A 307 -9.96 -10.83 8.71
C GLU A 307 -9.96 -12.35 8.48
N THR A 308 -10.49 -13.07 9.45
CA THR A 308 -10.91 -14.47 9.27
C THR A 308 -12.33 -14.69 9.74
N THR A 309 -12.92 -15.84 9.39
CA THR A 309 -14.29 -16.15 9.81
C THR A 309 -14.43 -16.04 11.34
N LEU A 310 -15.38 -15.20 11.80
CA LEU A 310 -15.63 -14.99 13.23
C LEU A 310 -15.96 -16.31 13.93
N GLY A 311 -15.24 -16.60 15.02
CA GLY A 311 -15.35 -17.87 15.74
C GLY A 311 -14.81 -19.09 14.99
N GLY A 312 -14.16 -18.88 13.83
CA GLY A 312 -13.46 -19.91 13.07
C GLY A 312 -12.07 -20.21 13.63
N THR A 313 -11.36 -21.11 12.95
CA THR A 313 -10.00 -21.56 13.34
C THR A 313 -8.89 -20.91 12.50
N GLY A 314 -9.22 -19.88 11.71
CA GLY A 314 -8.22 -19.14 10.93
C GLY A 314 -7.25 -18.39 11.83
N THR A 315 -6.14 -17.92 11.25
CA THR A 315 -5.10 -17.17 11.98
C THR A 315 -4.56 -16.01 11.14
N SER A 316 -4.31 -14.88 11.78
CA SER A 316 -3.69 -13.71 11.16
C SER A 316 -2.35 -13.37 11.84
N SER A 317 -1.33 -13.04 11.05
CA SER A 317 -0.06 -12.54 11.54
C SER A 317 0.42 -11.33 10.75
N ASN A 318 0.78 -10.26 11.46
CA ASN A 318 1.32 -9.03 10.92
C ASN A 318 2.69 -8.71 11.54
N GLY A 319 3.69 -8.43 10.71
CA GLY A 319 5.02 -8.00 11.14
C GLY A 319 5.49 -6.79 10.36
N VAL A 320 5.65 -5.65 11.04
CA VAL A 320 5.94 -4.34 10.46
C VAL A 320 7.25 -3.80 11.00
N ASN A 321 8.09 -3.24 10.11
CA ASN A 321 9.28 -2.49 10.47
C ASN A 321 9.38 -1.21 9.63
N GLU A 322 9.23 -0.07 10.28
CA GLU A 322 9.27 1.26 9.65
C GLU A 322 10.44 2.05 10.22
N ASN A 323 11.32 2.56 9.36
CA ASN A 323 12.49 3.29 9.81
C ASN A 323 12.75 4.57 9.01
N LYS A 324 12.96 5.67 9.73
CA LYS A 324 13.33 6.96 9.15
C LYS A 324 14.71 7.42 9.64
N ASN A 325 15.55 7.88 8.73
CA ASN A 325 16.83 8.52 9.05
C ASN A 325 17.05 9.77 8.19
N GLN A 326 17.21 10.91 8.85
CA GLN A 326 17.37 12.22 8.21
C GLN A 326 18.64 12.89 8.78
N HIS A 327 19.52 13.36 7.91
CA HIS A 327 20.76 14.03 8.26
C HIS A 327 21.01 15.30 7.44
N GLU A 328 21.25 16.43 8.11
CA GLU A 328 21.56 17.71 7.49
C GLU A 328 22.87 18.32 8.04
N SER A 329 23.80 18.68 7.15
CA SER A 329 25.08 19.29 7.51
C SER A 329 25.43 20.51 6.65
N ALA A 330 25.66 21.65 7.30
CA ALA A 330 26.07 22.90 6.66
C ALA A 330 26.92 23.81 7.60
N PRO A 331 27.65 24.81 7.08
CA PRO A 331 28.31 25.82 7.90
C PRO A 331 27.33 26.62 8.78
N ALA A 332 27.86 27.28 9.82
CA ALA A 332 27.07 28.12 10.72
C ALA A 332 26.23 29.17 9.97
N GLY A 333 24.98 29.36 10.40
CA GLY A 333 24.02 30.28 9.77
C GLY A 333 23.20 29.66 8.64
N ALA A 334 23.23 28.33 8.49
CA ALA A 334 22.30 27.61 7.64
C ALA A 334 20.91 27.49 8.29
N ILE A 335 19.89 27.29 7.47
CA ILE A 335 18.54 26.93 7.91
C ILE A 335 18.37 25.43 7.65
N GLN A 336 17.98 24.69 8.68
CA GLN A 336 17.86 23.24 8.67
C GLN A 336 16.48 22.84 9.20
N THR A 337 15.77 21.99 8.47
CA THR A 337 14.39 21.59 8.78
C THR A 337 14.17 20.12 8.45
N GLN A 338 13.80 19.33 9.45
CA GLN A 338 13.54 17.90 9.29
C GLN A 338 12.14 17.57 9.84
N ASN A 339 11.27 17.06 8.99
CA ASN A 339 9.92 16.67 9.35
C ASN A 339 9.53 15.45 8.53
N ASP A 340 8.93 14.43 9.12
CA ASP A 340 8.30 13.32 8.39
C ASP A 340 7.64 12.40 9.43
N PRO A 341 6.32 12.26 9.46
CA PRO A 341 5.67 11.35 10.38
C PRO A 341 5.86 9.88 9.99
N VAL A 342 5.69 8.98 10.95
CA VAL A 342 5.65 7.52 10.75
C VAL A 342 4.40 7.00 11.46
N SER A 343 3.51 6.35 10.71
CA SER A 343 2.21 5.89 11.22
C SER A 343 1.89 4.49 10.73
N CYS A 344 1.47 3.62 11.65
CA CYS A 344 0.95 2.28 11.35
C CYS A 344 -0.01 1.86 12.47
N CYS A 345 -0.91 0.87 12.33
CA CYS A 345 -1.33 0.20 11.10
C CYS A 345 -2.84 0.34 10.84
N GLY A 346 -3.49 1.22 11.60
CA GLY A 346 -4.92 1.51 11.51
C GLY A 346 -5.77 0.84 12.60
N PHE A 347 -7.00 1.32 12.72
CA PHE A 347 -8.03 0.74 13.60
C PHE A 347 -8.61 -0.55 12.98
N ALA A 348 -8.76 -1.62 13.76
CA ALA A 348 -9.20 -2.96 13.33
C ALA A 348 -8.21 -3.77 12.47
N SER A 349 -6.96 -3.89 12.92
CA SER A 349 -5.90 -4.60 12.20
C SER A 349 -6.14 -6.09 12.02
N GLN A 350 -6.72 -6.80 13.01
CA GLN A 350 -7.02 -8.24 12.89
C GLN A 350 -8.36 -8.61 13.55
N LEU A 351 -9.22 -9.35 12.82
CA LEU A 351 -10.53 -9.78 13.32
C LEU A 351 -10.76 -11.29 13.09
N GLY A 352 -11.40 -11.93 14.07
CA GLY A 352 -11.76 -13.35 14.02
C GLY A 352 -10.58 -14.30 14.23
N GLY A 353 -10.84 -15.60 14.14
CA GLY A 353 -9.81 -16.62 14.24
C GLY A 353 -9.26 -16.81 15.66
N THR A 354 -8.06 -17.39 15.75
CA THR A 354 -7.38 -17.64 17.03
C THR A 354 -5.86 -17.51 16.88
N GLY A 355 -5.17 -17.11 17.95
CA GLY A 355 -3.70 -17.07 17.94
C GLY A 355 -3.13 -16.00 17.02
N ASN A 356 -3.90 -14.93 16.84
CA ASN A 356 -3.52 -13.76 16.06
C ASN A 356 -2.31 -13.04 16.66
N THR A 357 -1.41 -12.54 15.83
CA THR A 357 -0.20 -11.83 16.29
C THR A 357 0.07 -10.57 15.48
N GLU A 358 0.32 -9.47 16.16
CA GLU A 358 0.73 -8.22 15.55
C GLU A 358 2.03 -7.69 16.18
N ASN A 359 3.03 -7.39 15.35
CA ASN A 359 4.30 -6.84 15.81
C ASN A 359 4.65 -5.62 14.95
N ILE A 360 4.68 -4.45 15.59
CA ILE A 360 4.94 -3.15 14.97
C ILE A 360 6.23 -2.57 15.55
N GLY A 361 7.26 -2.48 14.71
CA GLY A 361 8.51 -1.79 15.03
C GLY A 361 8.62 -0.48 14.26
N GLN A 362 8.86 0.62 14.96
CA GLN A 362 9.03 1.94 14.35
C GLN A 362 10.29 2.61 14.90
N SER A 363 11.07 3.25 14.02
CA SER A 363 12.18 4.09 14.44
C SER A 363 12.36 5.36 13.63
N SER A 364 12.84 6.40 14.29
CA SER A 364 13.22 7.67 13.66
C SER A 364 14.51 8.22 14.27
N SER A 365 15.41 8.70 13.44
CA SER A 365 16.66 9.35 13.83
C SER A 365 16.89 10.60 12.99
N LEU A 366 16.84 11.76 13.64
CA LEU A 366 17.08 13.06 13.02
C LEU A 366 18.40 13.65 13.55
N ALA A 367 19.21 14.21 12.66
CA ALA A 367 20.46 14.87 13.03
C ALA A 367 20.71 16.10 12.17
N ALA A 368 21.02 17.22 12.83
CA ALA A 368 21.31 18.50 12.20
C ALA A 368 22.56 19.15 12.84
N THR A 369 23.30 19.93 12.06
CA THR A 369 24.51 20.64 12.54
C THR A 369 24.22 21.99 13.19
N GLN A 370 23.11 22.63 12.82
CA GLN A 370 22.73 23.93 13.34
C GLN A 370 21.98 23.77 14.67
N PRO A 371 22.34 24.56 15.70
CA PRO A 371 21.72 24.47 17.03
C PRO A 371 20.25 24.95 17.05
N ASP A 372 19.84 25.70 16.04
CA ASP A 372 18.50 26.23 15.81
C ASP A 372 17.72 25.46 14.72
N ALA A 373 18.17 24.26 14.35
CA ALA A 373 17.45 23.39 13.43
C ALA A 373 16.05 23.04 13.96
N ASP A 374 15.06 23.13 13.07
CA ASP A 374 13.68 22.73 13.36
C ASP A 374 13.54 21.24 13.03
N GLN A 375 13.38 20.40 14.04
CA GLN A 375 13.30 18.96 13.85
C GLN A 375 12.04 18.45 14.54
N PHE A 376 11.22 17.73 13.79
CA PHE A 376 9.99 17.12 14.28
C PHE A 376 9.94 15.64 13.87
N SER A 377 9.75 14.77 14.86
CA SER A 377 9.51 13.35 14.66
C SER A 377 8.25 12.93 15.39
N PHE A 378 7.38 12.20 14.70
CA PHE A 378 6.16 11.62 15.27
C PHE A 378 6.06 10.17 14.84
N LEU A 379 6.04 9.25 15.80
CA LEU A 379 5.81 7.83 15.62
C LEU A 379 4.46 7.48 16.25
N GLN A 380 3.58 6.86 15.48
CA GLN A 380 2.30 6.35 15.97
C GLN A 380 2.10 4.91 15.52
N GLY A 381 1.90 4.03 16.50
CA GLY A 381 1.57 2.63 16.31
C GLY A 381 0.17 2.36 16.88
N THR A 382 -0.71 1.73 16.11
CA THR A 382 -2.06 1.31 16.52
C THR A 382 -2.29 -0.15 16.18
N SER A 383 -2.94 -0.87 17.09
CA SER A 383 -3.29 -2.28 16.95
C SER A 383 -4.68 -2.56 17.55
N HIS A 384 -5.44 -3.40 16.86
CA HIS A 384 -6.71 -3.95 17.33
C HIS A 384 -6.78 -5.43 16.91
N SER A 385 -6.36 -6.31 17.81
CA SER A 385 -6.29 -7.76 17.62
C SER A 385 -6.97 -8.47 18.81
N PRO A 386 -8.29 -8.32 19.00
CA PRO A 386 -8.99 -8.77 20.21
C PRO A 386 -8.87 -10.28 20.46
N ASP A 387 -8.72 -11.08 19.40
CA ASP A 387 -8.56 -12.54 19.46
C ASP A 387 -7.07 -12.98 19.47
N GLY A 388 -6.15 -12.04 19.74
CA GLY A 388 -4.71 -12.23 19.59
C GLY A 388 -3.86 -11.45 20.59
N SER A 389 -2.58 -11.30 20.23
CA SER A 389 -1.59 -10.50 20.97
C SER A 389 -0.99 -9.45 20.05
N CYS A 390 -0.63 -8.30 20.62
CA CYS A 390 0.03 -7.23 19.89
C CYS A 390 1.24 -6.71 20.67
N VAL A 391 2.27 -6.30 19.91
CA VAL A 391 3.48 -5.67 20.44
C VAL A 391 3.78 -4.44 19.58
N ILE A 392 3.98 -3.29 20.24
CA ILE A 392 4.44 -2.08 19.58
C ILE A 392 5.77 -1.66 20.22
N THR A 393 6.78 -1.37 19.40
CA THR A 393 8.07 -0.87 19.84
C THR A 393 8.47 0.35 19.01
N GLN A 394 8.75 1.46 19.68
CA GLN A 394 9.14 2.73 19.09
C GLN A 394 10.50 3.18 19.62
N LYS A 395 11.35 3.69 18.72
CA LYS A 395 12.63 4.31 19.08
C LYS A 395 12.79 5.63 18.33
N ALA A 396 12.87 6.72 19.06
CA ALA A 396 13.04 8.03 18.45
C ALA A 396 14.33 8.70 18.96
N LYS A 397 14.97 9.45 18.07
CA LYS A 397 16.19 10.19 18.36
C LYS A 397 16.21 11.51 17.59
N ILE A 398 16.52 12.59 18.30
CA ILE A 398 16.89 13.88 17.70
C ILE A 398 18.24 14.30 18.28
N ASN A 399 19.24 14.41 17.43
CA ASN A 399 20.62 14.74 17.79
C ASN A 399 21.19 13.80 18.86
N ILE A 400 21.29 14.24 20.12
CA ILE A 400 21.77 13.42 21.24
C ILE A 400 20.64 12.84 22.09
N ASP A 401 19.43 13.40 21.99
CA ASP A 401 18.30 12.97 22.79
C ASP A 401 17.63 11.76 22.16
N THR A 402 17.27 10.80 22.99
CA THR A 402 16.69 9.53 22.55
C THR A 402 15.69 9.03 23.56
N THR A 403 14.60 8.48 23.05
CA THR A 403 13.60 7.77 23.85
C THR A 403 13.25 6.45 23.19
N SER A 404 12.72 5.54 24.00
CA SER A 404 12.16 4.28 23.55
C SER A 404 10.84 4.07 24.25
N ASN A 405 9.86 3.58 23.51
CA ASN A 405 8.55 3.25 24.01
C ASN A 405 8.21 1.83 23.57
N SER A 406 7.63 1.01 24.44
CA SER A 406 7.23 -0.35 24.07
C SER A 406 6.14 -0.85 24.99
N ASP A 407 5.16 -1.52 24.40
CA ASP A 407 4.11 -2.19 25.15
C ASP A 407 3.69 -3.51 24.47
N THR A 408 3.04 -4.38 25.23
CA THR A 408 2.58 -5.70 24.80
C THR A 408 1.25 -6.02 25.46
N GLU A 409 0.24 -6.36 24.65
CA GLU A 409 -1.10 -6.69 25.14
C GLU A 409 -1.58 -8.07 24.67
N SER A 410 -2.26 -8.79 25.56
CA SER A 410 -2.86 -10.11 25.28
C SER A 410 -4.00 -10.44 26.26
N PRO A 411 -5.27 -10.54 25.81
CA PRO A 411 -5.75 -10.19 24.47
C PRO A 411 -5.46 -8.73 24.14
N CYS A 412 -5.39 -8.38 22.85
CA CYS A 412 -5.16 -7.00 22.41
C CYS A 412 -6.46 -6.36 21.90
N PRO A 413 -7.41 -5.99 22.80
CA PRO A 413 -8.63 -5.31 22.38
C PRO A 413 -8.33 -3.94 21.77
N PHE A 414 -7.27 -3.27 22.22
CA PHE A 414 -6.76 -2.06 21.60
C PHE A 414 -5.38 -1.74 22.19
N LEU A 415 -4.44 -1.29 21.37
CA LEU A 415 -3.18 -0.72 21.83
C LEU A 415 -2.77 0.41 20.89
N THR A 416 -2.63 1.62 21.43
CA THR A 416 -1.98 2.75 20.74
C THR A 416 -0.74 3.18 21.50
N LEU A 417 0.35 3.37 20.77
CA LEU A 417 1.61 3.88 21.27
C LEU A 417 2.04 5.10 20.44
N THR A 418 2.40 6.18 21.12
CA THR A 418 2.87 7.40 20.45
C THR A 418 4.19 7.84 21.06
N THR A 419 5.12 8.23 20.19
CA THR A 419 6.40 8.83 20.58
C THR A 419 6.63 10.04 19.70
N PHE A 420 6.96 11.18 20.31
CA PHE A 420 7.31 12.38 19.56
C PHE A 420 8.64 12.95 20.05
N CYS A 421 9.37 13.59 19.15
CA CYS A 421 10.55 14.36 19.48
C CYS A 421 10.50 15.70 18.77
N THR A 422 10.85 16.78 19.46
CA THR A 422 10.96 18.09 18.83
C THR A 422 12.19 18.87 19.29
N SER A 423 12.79 19.62 18.37
CA SER A 423 13.71 20.72 18.67
C SER A 423 13.11 22.02 18.12
N VAL A 424 13.06 23.06 18.95
CA VAL A 424 12.62 24.41 18.58
C VAL A 424 13.70 25.39 19.03
N GLY A 425 14.28 26.12 18.09
CA GLY A 425 15.48 26.95 18.30
C GLY A 425 15.39 27.88 19.52
N GLY A 426 16.43 27.87 20.36
CA GLY A 426 16.53 28.73 21.55
C GLY A 426 17.80 28.62 22.40
N ASP A 427 18.87 29.30 21.98
CA ASP A 427 20.12 29.65 22.72
C ASP A 427 21.30 28.65 22.74
N ALA A 428 22.34 29.07 22.01
CA ALA A 428 23.53 28.31 21.65
C ALA A 428 24.54 28.20 22.79
N SER A 429 24.67 27.03 23.41
CA SER A 429 25.93 26.71 24.11
C SER A 429 26.31 25.23 24.23
N THR A 430 25.45 24.29 23.85
CA THR A 430 25.79 22.86 23.80
C THR A 430 24.95 22.19 22.70
N GLN A 431 25.41 21.09 22.08
CA GLN A 431 24.60 20.22 21.23
C GLN A 431 23.48 19.50 22.02
N GLN A 432 22.90 20.20 22.99
CA GLN A 432 21.80 19.77 23.82
C GLN A 432 20.53 20.14 23.07
N VAL A 433 19.60 19.20 22.96
CA VAL A 433 18.31 19.46 22.33
C VAL A 433 17.67 20.65 23.03
N ILE A 434 17.47 21.73 22.30
CA ILE A 434 16.74 22.89 22.77
C ILE A 434 15.31 22.71 22.27
N GLY A 435 14.42 22.36 23.18
CA GLY A 435 13.06 21.89 22.91
C GLY A 435 12.62 20.93 24.02
N PRO A 436 11.37 20.44 24.01
CA PRO A 436 10.90 19.45 24.99
C PRO A 436 11.67 18.12 24.88
N GLY A 437 12.46 17.92 23.82
CA GLY A 437 13.22 16.70 23.62
C GLY A 437 12.36 15.59 23.04
N CYS A 438 12.73 14.35 23.35
CA CYS A 438 11.99 13.15 23.02
C CYS A 438 11.08 12.71 24.17
N GLU A 439 9.79 12.55 23.89
CA GLU A 439 8.78 12.12 24.85
C GLU A 439 8.06 10.85 24.36
N ALA A 440 7.90 9.89 25.27
CA ALA A 440 7.11 8.69 25.07
C ALA A 440 5.78 8.86 25.79
N VAL A 441 4.66 8.77 25.06
CA VAL A 441 3.32 8.82 25.64
C VAL A 441 2.98 7.42 26.17
N PRO A 442 2.43 7.29 27.39
CA PRO A 442 1.94 6.00 27.90
C PRO A 442 0.94 5.37 26.93
N ALA A 443 0.89 4.03 26.90
CA ALA A 443 -0.05 3.32 26.06
C ALA A 443 -1.51 3.74 26.34
N ASP A 444 -2.26 3.95 25.27
CA ASP A 444 -3.72 4.11 25.34
C ASP A 444 -4.40 2.80 24.93
N LEU A 445 -5.20 2.27 25.86
CA LEU A 445 -5.96 1.04 25.69
C LEU A 445 -7.43 1.33 25.32
N ASN A 446 -7.79 2.59 25.13
CA ASN A 446 -9.12 2.99 24.71
C ASN A 446 -9.14 3.24 23.20
N PRO A 447 -10.22 2.86 22.51
CA PRO A 447 -10.39 3.24 21.11
C PRO A 447 -10.43 4.77 21.00
N PRO A 448 -9.83 5.37 19.95
CA PRO A 448 -9.90 6.81 19.73
C PRO A 448 -11.37 7.27 19.65
N PRO A 449 -11.72 8.42 20.23
CA PRO A 449 -13.10 8.92 20.34
C PRO A 449 -13.75 9.22 18.98
N GLU A 450 -12.96 9.29 17.91
CA GLU A 450 -13.43 9.37 16.53
C GLU A 450 -13.09 8.07 15.80
N CYS A 451 -13.95 7.07 15.92
CA CYS A 451 -13.90 5.92 15.03
C CYS A 451 -14.44 6.28 13.64
N PHE A 452 -13.81 7.25 12.97
CA PHE A 452 -14.07 7.56 11.56
C PHE A 452 -13.51 6.44 10.65
N GLU A 453 -12.58 5.63 11.17
CA GLU A 453 -11.93 4.51 10.50
C GLU A 453 -12.64 3.15 10.68
N CYS A 454 -13.73 3.10 11.45
CA CYS A 454 -14.50 1.86 11.69
C CYS A 454 -15.11 1.26 10.40
N THR A 455 -15.14 2.00 9.30
CA THR A 455 -15.59 1.49 8.01
C THR A 455 -14.39 1.06 7.17
N PHE A 456 -13.97 -0.20 7.34
CA PHE A 456 -13.62 -1.03 6.20
C PHE A 456 -14.89 -1.36 5.37
N ASP A 457 -15.81 -0.40 5.17
CA ASP A 457 -16.96 -0.52 4.25
C ASP A 457 -16.55 -0.07 2.84
N GLY A 458 -15.31 -0.36 2.44
CA GLY A 458 -15.02 -0.60 1.03
C GLY A 458 -15.49 -2.02 0.75
N PRO A 459 -16.36 -2.26 -0.24
CA PRO A 459 -16.90 -3.60 -0.46
C PRO A 459 -15.75 -4.59 -0.54
N LEU A 460 -15.91 -5.78 0.06
CA LEU A 460 -15.45 -7.03 -0.54
C LEU A 460 -15.50 -6.80 -2.06
N LEU A 461 -14.36 -6.48 -2.69
CA LEU A 461 -14.35 -6.01 -4.07
C LEU A 461 -14.83 -7.20 -4.89
N ALA A 462 -16.13 -7.23 -5.15
CA ALA A 462 -16.75 -8.10 -6.09
C ALA A 462 -16.16 -7.70 -7.43
N PHE A 463 -15.07 -8.37 -7.81
CA PHE A 463 -14.54 -8.54 -9.17
C PHE A 463 -15.01 -7.50 -10.19
N LEU A 464 -14.72 -6.22 -9.96
CA LEU A 464 -15.00 -5.17 -10.93
C LEU A 464 -13.79 -4.26 -10.99
N PRO A 465 -13.13 -4.14 -12.17
CA PRO A 465 -12.08 -3.16 -12.35
C PRO A 465 -12.66 -1.77 -12.11
N ARG A 466 -11.96 -0.93 -11.35
CA ARG A 466 -12.24 0.51 -11.29
C ARG A 466 -12.18 1.04 -12.74
N GLY A 467 -13.24 1.73 -13.15
CA GLY A 467 -13.48 2.19 -14.51
C GLY A 467 -12.63 3.38 -14.92
#